data_AF-A0A959GWU7-F1
#
_entry.id   AF-A0A959GWU7-F1
#
_cell.length_a   1.000
_cell.length_b   1.000
_cell.length_c   1.000
_cell.angle_alpha   90.00
_cell.angle_beta   90.00
_cell.angle_gamma   90.00
#
_symmetry.space_group_name_H-M   'P 1'
#
loop_
_entity.id
_entity.type
_entity.pdbx_description
1 polymer ?
#
loop_
_entity_poly.entity_id
_entity_poly.type
_entity_poly.pdbx_seq_one_letter_code
_entity_poly.pdbx_strand_id
1 'polypeptide(L)'
;MPKPAILRPHAEETYAGELKALAKADKHPRPANWKLSPWAVATYLLGGELEDGTAITPKYYGSRRLIEVAIATLATDRALLLIGIPGTAKTWVSEHLAAAISGDSKMLVQGTAGMSEESLRYGWNYARLLAEGPSEAALTPSPVMQAMRQGRIARVEELTRIPSDVQDALITVLSEKTLPIPELDTEVQAL
;
A
#
# COMPACT_ATOMS: atom_id res chain seq x y z
N MET A 1 -22.39 18.77 -17.30
CA MET A 1 -21.21 18.32 -18.06
C MET A 1 -21.07 16.82 -17.87
N PRO A 2 -20.86 16.01 -18.92
CA PRO A 2 -20.60 14.58 -18.74
C PRO A 2 -19.32 14.41 -17.91
N LYS A 3 -19.35 13.48 -16.96
CA LYS A 3 -18.20 13.18 -16.08
C LYS A 3 -17.06 12.67 -16.98
N PRO A 4 -15.84 13.24 -16.90
CA PRO A 4 -14.73 12.78 -17.73
C PRO A 4 -14.46 11.29 -17.47
N ALA A 5 -14.34 10.51 -18.55
CA ALA A 5 -14.06 9.09 -18.47
C ALA A 5 -12.60 8.88 -18.00
N ILE A 6 -12.42 8.18 -16.89
CA ILE A 6 -11.09 7.84 -16.35
C ILE A 6 -10.48 6.76 -17.26
N LEU A 7 -9.25 7.00 -17.75
CA LEU A 7 -8.58 6.06 -18.68
C LEU A 7 -8.14 4.76 -18.00
N ARG A 8 -7.60 4.85 -16.77
CA ARG A 8 -7.20 3.72 -15.96
C ARG A 8 -7.69 3.94 -14.53
N PRO A 9 -8.88 3.41 -14.16
CA PRO A 9 -9.33 3.43 -12.79
C PRO A 9 -8.43 2.55 -11.92
N HIS A 10 -8.41 2.81 -10.61
CA HIS A 10 -7.67 2.00 -9.66
C HIS A 10 -8.26 0.59 -9.56
N ALA A 11 -7.47 -0.37 -9.06
CA ALA A 11 -7.90 -1.76 -8.90
C ALA A 11 -9.18 -1.88 -8.04
N GLU A 12 -9.28 -1.13 -6.94
CA GLU A 12 -10.45 -1.12 -6.06
C GLU A 12 -11.71 -0.54 -6.72
N GLU A 13 -11.57 0.30 -7.74
CA GLU A 13 -12.69 0.88 -8.49
C GLU A 13 -13.11 -0.05 -9.64
N THR A 14 -12.13 -0.54 -10.40
CA THR A 14 -12.34 -1.45 -11.54
C THR A 14 -12.96 -2.77 -11.09
N TYR A 15 -12.47 -3.34 -9.98
CA TYR A 15 -12.89 -4.65 -9.47
C TYR A 15 -13.76 -4.54 -8.21
N ALA A 16 -14.43 -3.40 -8.02
CA ALA A 16 -15.27 -3.13 -6.85
C ALA A 16 -16.35 -4.22 -6.63
N GLY A 17 -16.93 -4.73 -7.71
CA GLY A 17 -17.94 -5.80 -7.66
C GLY A 17 -17.37 -7.10 -7.12
N GLU A 18 -16.24 -7.55 -7.67
CA GLU A 18 -15.55 -8.77 -7.23
C GLU A 18 -15.06 -8.66 -5.78
N LEU A 19 -14.47 -7.53 -5.39
CA LEU A 19 -14.01 -7.28 -4.02
C LEU A 19 -15.17 -7.31 -3.01
N LYS A 20 -16.33 -6.73 -3.36
CA LYS A 20 -17.53 -6.77 -2.51
C LYS A 20 -18.10 -8.18 -2.39
N ALA A 21 -18.14 -8.93 -3.48
CA ALA A 21 -18.60 -10.32 -3.48
C ALA A 21 -17.70 -11.19 -2.58
N LEU A 22 -16.38 -11.06 -2.74
CA LEU A 22 -15.40 -11.72 -1.88
C LEU A 22 -15.58 -11.34 -0.41
N ALA A 23 -15.68 -10.05 -0.08
CA ALA A 23 -15.85 -9.60 1.31
C ALA A 23 -17.12 -10.16 1.96
N LYS A 24 -18.19 -10.37 1.19
CA LYS A 24 -19.45 -10.96 1.64
C LYS A 24 -19.34 -12.47 1.85
N ALA A 25 -18.61 -13.17 0.98
CA ALA A 25 -18.42 -14.62 1.06
C ALA A 25 -17.31 -15.02 2.04
N ASP A 26 -16.39 -14.11 2.37
CA ASP A 26 -15.20 -14.36 3.18
C ASP A 26 -15.53 -14.57 4.67
N LYS A 27 -15.50 -15.83 5.10
CA LYS A 27 -15.75 -16.29 6.48
C LYS A 27 -14.46 -16.57 7.26
N HIS A 28 -13.29 -16.39 6.64
CA HIS A 28 -12.00 -16.71 7.26
C HIS A 28 -11.51 -15.59 8.18
N PRO A 29 -10.62 -15.90 9.16
CA PRO A 29 -10.04 -14.88 10.01
C PRO A 29 -9.23 -13.86 9.19
N ARG A 30 -9.34 -12.59 9.59
CA ARG A 30 -8.63 -11.46 8.97
C ARG A 30 -7.58 -10.93 9.93
N PRO A 31 -6.34 -10.72 9.49
CA PRO A 31 -5.36 -9.94 10.25
C PRO A 31 -5.89 -8.54 10.56
N ALA A 32 -5.27 -7.86 11.54
CA ALA A 32 -5.65 -6.50 11.91
C ALA A 32 -5.62 -5.57 10.68
N ASN A 33 -6.63 -4.70 10.57
CA ASN A 33 -6.80 -3.73 9.48
C ASN A 33 -7.01 -4.30 8.06
N TRP A 34 -7.02 -5.62 7.86
CA TRP A 34 -7.28 -6.22 6.55
C TRP A 34 -8.78 -6.22 6.21
N LYS A 35 -9.11 -5.85 4.97
CA LYS A 35 -10.48 -5.89 4.42
C LYS A 35 -10.92 -7.29 4.04
N LEU A 36 -9.99 -8.11 3.56
CA LEU A 36 -10.19 -9.49 3.13
C LEU A 36 -9.24 -10.41 3.89
N SER A 37 -9.63 -11.66 4.13
CA SER A 37 -8.72 -12.67 4.68
C SER A 37 -7.61 -13.06 3.69
N PRO A 38 -6.50 -13.65 4.14
CA PRO A 38 -5.46 -14.19 3.26
C PRO A 38 -5.99 -15.08 2.13
N TRP A 39 -7.01 -15.91 2.41
CA TRP A 39 -7.66 -16.77 1.44
C TRP A 39 -8.45 -15.97 0.40
N ALA A 40 -9.25 -14.98 0.85
CA ALA A 40 -10.02 -14.14 -0.05
C ALA A 40 -9.11 -13.27 -0.94
N VAL A 41 -7.98 -12.77 -0.40
CA VAL A 41 -6.95 -12.09 -1.19
C VAL A 41 -6.33 -13.03 -2.23
N ALA A 42 -6.02 -14.28 -1.87
CA ALA A 42 -5.49 -15.25 -2.83
C ALA A 42 -6.49 -15.53 -3.97
N THR A 43 -7.77 -15.75 -3.64
CA THR A 43 -8.84 -15.92 -4.64
C THR A 43 -9.00 -14.68 -5.51
N TYR A 44 -8.92 -13.47 -4.94
CA TYR A 44 -8.96 -12.22 -5.70
C TYR A 44 -7.89 -12.15 -6.77
N LEU A 45 -6.64 -12.48 -6.43
CA LEU A 45 -5.49 -12.40 -7.35
C LEU A 45 -5.43 -13.55 -8.35
N LEU A 46 -5.70 -14.77 -7.90
CA LEU A 46 -5.53 -15.99 -8.70
C LEU A 46 -6.81 -16.43 -9.43
N GLY A 47 -7.92 -15.74 -9.16
CA GLY A 47 -9.23 -16.09 -9.71
C GLY A 47 -9.84 -17.32 -9.05
N GLY A 48 -11.11 -17.55 -9.38
CA GLY A 48 -11.90 -18.66 -8.86
C GLY A 48 -13.39 -18.40 -9.01
N GLU A 49 -14.20 -19.23 -8.38
CA GLU A 49 -15.65 -19.10 -8.33
C GLU A 49 -16.08 -19.18 -6.87
N LEU A 50 -16.97 -18.27 -6.45
CA LEU A 50 -17.54 -18.28 -5.10
C LEU A 50 -18.67 -19.30 -4.98
N GLU A 51 -19.08 -19.62 -3.75
CA GLU A 51 -20.19 -20.57 -3.47
C GLU A 51 -21.52 -20.17 -4.14
N ASP A 52 -21.73 -18.87 -4.39
CA ASP A 52 -22.93 -18.34 -5.05
C ASP A 52 -22.83 -18.27 -6.58
N GLY A 53 -21.76 -18.82 -7.16
CA GLY A 53 -21.49 -18.83 -8.60
C GLY A 53 -20.85 -17.55 -9.13
N THR A 54 -20.52 -16.58 -8.27
CA THR A 54 -19.83 -15.35 -8.71
C THR A 54 -18.41 -15.69 -9.17
N ALA A 55 -18.11 -15.46 -10.44
CA ALA A 55 -16.77 -15.63 -11.00
C ALA A 55 -15.85 -14.47 -10.61
N ILE A 56 -14.65 -14.81 -10.13
CA ILE A 56 -13.56 -13.89 -9.82
C ILE A 56 -12.51 -14.03 -10.91
N THR A 57 -12.29 -12.94 -11.66
CA THR A 57 -11.34 -12.95 -12.78
C THR A 57 -9.92 -13.06 -12.23
N PRO A 58 -9.02 -13.90 -12.75
CA PRO A 58 -7.61 -13.87 -12.34
C PRO A 58 -6.93 -12.56 -12.74
N LYS A 59 -6.17 -11.96 -11.81
CA LYS A 59 -5.38 -10.72 -12.03
C LYS A 59 -3.91 -11.05 -12.24
N TYR A 60 -3.49 -12.23 -11.83
CA TYR A 60 -2.12 -12.72 -11.97
C TYR A 60 -2.14 -14.15 -12.53
N TYR A 61 -1.50 -14.34 -13.68
CA TYR A 61 -1.42 -15.61 -14.40
C TYR A 61 -0.07 -16.33 -14.21
N GLY A 62 0.51 -16.22 -13.01
CA GLY A 62 1.81 -16.83 -12.69
C GLY A 62 1.75 -17.86 -11.57
N SER A 63 2.86 -18.04 -10.87
CA SER A 63 2.96 -19.04 -9.79
C SER A 63 2.08 -18.69 -8.60
N ARG A 64 1.09 -19.54 -8.31
CA ARG A 64 0.25 -19.48 -7.10
C ARG A 64 1.08 -19.34 -5.82
N ARG A 65 2.16 -20.12 -5.72
CA ARG A 65 3.07 -20.12 -4.58
C ARG A 65 3.67 -18.74 -4.32
N LEU A 66 3.98 -17.95 -5.35
CA LEU A 66 4.53 -16.60 -5.17
C LEU A 66 3.52 -15.66 -4.52
N ILE A 67 2.25 -15.75 -4.94
CA ILE A 67 1.17 -14.95 -4.36
C ILE A 67 0.90 -15.38 -2.91
N GLU A 68 0.88 -16.68 -2.63
CA GLU A 68 0.71 -17.19 -1.27
C GLU A 68 1.84 -16.76 -0.34
N VAL A 69 3.10 -16.79 -0.80
CA VAL A 69 4.25 -16.27 -0.04
C VAL A 69 4.13 -14.76 0.19
N ALA A 70 3.71 -13.99 -0.81
CA ALA A 70 3.51 -12.55 -0.67
C ALA A 70 2.43 -12.22 0.37
N ILE A 71 1.30 -12.92 0.33
CA ILE A 71 0.21 -12.77 1.29
C ILE A 71 0.67 -13.16 2.69
N ALA A 72 1.35 -14.30 2.86
CA ALA A 72 1.85 -14.75 4.15
C ALA A 72 2.89 -13.80 4.75
N THR A 73 3.74 -13.20 3.90
CA THR A 73 4.71 -12.17 4.32
C THR A 73 3.98 -10.96 4.91
N LEU A 74 2.98 -10.45 4.19
CA LEU A 74 2.20 -9.29 4.65
C LEU A 74 1.34 -9.62 5.89
N ALA A 75 0.80 -10.83 5.98
CA ALA A 75 -0.02 -11.27 7.11
C ALA A 75 0.80 -11.48 8.40
N THR A 76 2.13 -11.44 8.33
CA THR A 76 3.06 -11.55 9.46
C THR A 76 3.77 -10.22 9.75
N ASP A 77 3.18 -9.10 9.33
CA ASP A 77 3.65 -7.72 9.52
C ASP A 77 5.06 -7.44 8.98
N ARG A 78 5.53 -8.28 8.06
CA ARG A 78 6.81 -8.12 7.36
C ARG A 78 6.62 -7.33 6.07
N ALA A 79 7.63 -6.52 5.75
CA ALA A 79 7.67 -5.87 4.46
C ALA A 79 7.92 -6.88 3.33
N LEU A 80 7.26 -6.64 2.21
CA LEU A 80 7.33 -7.46 1.01
C LEU A 80 8.16 -6.75 -0.05
N LEU A 81 9.24 -7.39 -0.50
CA LEU A 81 10.05 -6.92 -1.61
C LEU A 81 9.78 -7.76 -2.86
N LEU A 82 9.25 -7.14 -3.91
CA LEU A 82 8.99 -7.78 -5.19
C LEU A 82 10.15 -7.50 -6.17
N ILE A 83 10.94 -8.52 -6.50
CA ILE A 83 12.07 -8.43 -7.44
C ILE A 83 11.79 -9.32 -8.65
N GLY A 84 12.17 -8.86 -9.83
CA GLY A 84 12.08 -9.63 -11.06
C GLY A 84 12.31 -8.77 -12.30
N ILE A 85 12.39 -9.44 -13.45
CA ILE A 85 12.61 -8.81 -14.77
C ILE A 85 11.56 -7.71 -15.03
N PRO A 86 11.89 -6.61 -15.74
CA PRO A 86 10.89 -5.64 -16.19
C PRO A 86 9.72 -6.31 -16.92
N GLY A 87 8.50 -5.83 -16.71
CA GLY A 87 7.30 -6.36 -17.35
C GLY A 87 6.66 -7.59 -16.69
N THR A 88 7.19 -8.10 -15.56
CA THR A 88 6.62 -9.28 -14.86
C THR A 88 5.47 -8.97 -13.88
N ALA A 89 4.69 -7.92 -14.16
CA ALA A 89 3.50 -7.54 -13.38
C ALA A 89 3.73 -7.19 -11.89
N LYS A 90 4.96 -6.83 -11.47
CA LYS A 90 5.27 -6.47 -10.07
C LYS A 90 4.38 -5.34 -9.52
N THR A 91 4.32 -4.21 -10.24
CA THR A 91 3.49 -3.05 -9.90
C THR A 91 2.01 -3.41 -9.89
N TRP A 92 1.58 -4.29 -10.79
CA TRP A 92 0.20 -4.76 -10.87
C TRP A 92 -0.18 -5.62 -9.65
N VAL A 93 0.66 -6.60 -9.30
CA VAL A 93 0.46 -7.43 -8.10
C VAL A 93 0.48 -6.57 -6.84
N SER A 94 1.41 -5.61 -6.73
CA SER A 94 1.51 -4.64 -5.64
C SER A 94 0.22 -3.81 -5.49
N GLU A 95 -0.32 -3.29 -6.60
CA GLU A 95 -1.58 -2.54 -6.64
C GLU A 95 -2.77 -3.40 -6.16
N HIS A 96 -2.89 -4.61 -6.69
CA HIS A 96 -3.98 -5.53 -6.36
C HIS A 96 -3.91 -6.05 -4.93
N LEU A 97 -2.71 -6.28 -4.38
CA LEU A 97 -2.53 -6.63 -2.97
C LEU A 97 -3.00 -5.47 -2.07
N ALA A 98 -2.57 -4.24 -2.35
CA ALA A 98 -2.99 -3.06 -1.58
C ALA A 98 -4.52 -2.83 -1.66
N ALA A 99 -5.10 -2.96 -2.85
CA ALA A 99 -6.55 -2.83 -3.05
C ALA A 99 -7.33 -3.91 -2.28
N ALA A 100 -6.89 -5.18 -2.33
CA ALA A 100 -7.57 -6.28 -1.66
C ALA A 100 -7.42 -6.23 -0.12
N ILE A 101 -6.24 -5.84 0.37
CA ILE A 101 -5.91 -5.84 1.79
C ILE A 101 -6.41 -4.57 2.47
N SER A 102 -6.12 -3.40 1.91
CA SER A 102 -6.42 -2.10 2.54
C SER A 102 -7.69 -1.44 1.99
N GLY A 103 -8.19 -1.88 0.83
CA GLY A 103 -9.29 -1.22 0.12
C GLY A 103 -8.88 0.06 -0.61
N ASP A 104 -7.58 0.36 -0.65
CA ASP A 104 -7.02 1.59 -1.19
C ASP A 104 -5.57 1.32 -1.64
N SER A 105 -5.30 1.49 -2.94
CA SER A 105 -3.98 1.25 -3.53
C SER A 105 -3.16 2.52 -3.75
N LYS A 106 -3.65 3.68 -3.27
CA LYS A 106 -3.16 5.02 -3.60
C LYS A 106 -2.01 5.51 -2.73
N MET A 107 -1.70 4.79 -1.64
CA MET A 107 -0.53 5.09 -0.78
C MET A 107 0.77 4.66 -1.48
N LEU A 108 1.18 5.44 -2.47
CA LEU A 108 2.28 5.11 -3.37
C LEU A 108 3.37 6.19 -3.33
N VAL A 109 4.61 5.74 -3.17
CA VAL A 109 5.82 6.53 -3.41
C VAL A 109 6.53 5.97 -4.65
N GLN A 110 6.85 6.84 -5.59
CA GLN A 110 7.58 6.50 -6.80
C GLN A 110 9.06 6.88 -6.62
N GLY A 111 9.94 5.88 -6.65
CA GLY A 111 11.37 6.08 -6.52
C GLY A 111 11.97 6.82 -7.70
N THR A 112 12.75 7.86 -7.41
CA THR A 112 13.51 8.64 -8.40
C THR A 112 14.84 9.11 -7.80
N ALA A 113 15.81 9.40 -8.66
CA ALA A 113 17.17 9.79 -8.23
C ALA A 113 17.24 11.16 -7.53
N GLY A 114 16.23 12.02 -7.72
CA GLY A 114 16.16 13.35 -7.11
C GLY A 114 15.20 13.45 -5.92
N MET A 115 14.76 12.30 -5.39
CA MET A 115 13.81 12.26 -4.28
C MET A 115 14.48 12.70 -2.97
N SER A 116 13.75 13.43 -2.13
CA SER A 116 14.16 13.77 -0.77
C SER A 116 13.58 12.80 0.26
N GLU A 117 14.17 12.78 1.45
CA GLU A 117 13.68 12.00 2.60
C GLU A 117 12.22 12.32 2.96
N GLU A 118 11.81 13.59 2.77
CA GLU A 118 10.45 14.07 3.03
C GLU A 118 9.38 13.29 2.24
N SER A 119 9.74 12.79 1.06
CA SER A 119 8.83 12.00 0.21
C SER A 119 8.51 10.63 0.81
N LEU A 120 9.38 10.10 1.67
CA LEU A 120 9.15 8.87 2.44
C LEU A 120 8.60 9.16 3.83
N ARG A 121 9.08 10.22 4.51
CA ARG A 121 8.68 10.53 5.89
C ARG A 121 7.51 11.50 5.95
N TYR A 122 7.81 12.78 5.98
CA TYR A 122 6.88 13.90 5.94
C TYR A 122 7.66 15.13 5.50
N GLY A 123 6.95 16.09 4.91
CA GLY A 123 7.48 17.42 4.63
C GLY A 123 6.80 18.48 5.47
N TRP A 124 7.09 19.74 5.16
CA TRP A 124 6.49 20.88 5.82
C TRP A 124 5.77 21.79 4.83
N ASN A 125 4.59 22.27 5.22
CA ASN A 125 4.00 23.44 4.62
C ASN A 125 4.77 24.67 5.11
N TYR A 126 5.73 25.13 4.31
CA TYR A 126 6.63 26.22 4.66
C TYR A 126 5.92 27.52 5.07
N ALA A 127 4.78 27.84 4.46
CA ALA A 127 4.02 29.02 4.82
C ALA A 127 3.49 28.94 6.26
N ARG A 128 2.92 27.78 6.62
CA ARG A 128 2.44 27.54 7.99
C ARG A 128 3.59 27.38 8.98
N LEU A 129 4.67 26.71 8.58
CA LEU A 129 5.85 26.55 9.42
C LEU A 129 6.46 27.91 9.80
N LEU A 130 6.55 28.85 8.86
CA LEU A 130 7.06 30.20 9.12
C LEU A 130 6.10 31.06 9.95
N ALA A 131 4.78 30.92 9.73
CA ALA A 131 3.78 31.73 10.40
C ALA A 131 3.43 31.23 11.81
N GLU A 132 3.37 29.91 12.01
CA GLU A 132 2.83 29.25 13.20
C GLU A 132 3.92 28.46 13.97
N GLY A 133 5.10 28.25 13.38
CA GLY A 133 6.13 27.36 13.90
C GLY A 133 5.87 25.88 13.61
N PRO A 134 6.74 24.96 14.08
CA PRO A 134 6.53 23.52 13.96
C PRO A 134 5.23 23.11 14.65
N SER A 135 4.32 22.52 13.90
CA SER A 135 3.06 21.99 14.41
C SER A 135 2.53 20.88 13.52
N GLU A 136 1.66 20.01 14.06
CA GLU A 136 0.92 19.00 13.26
C GLU A 136 0.19 19.64 12.07
N ALA A 137 -0.25 20.89 12.21
CA ALA A 137 -0.97 21.61 11.17
C ALA A 137 -0.05 22.09 10.04
N ALA A 138 1.23 22.34 10.33
CA ALA A 138 2.26 22.65 9.33
C ALA A 138 2.81 21.38 8.67
N LEU A 139 2.58 20.20 9.24
CA LEU A 139 3.12 18.94 8.75
C LEU A 139 2.40 18.48 7.47
N THR A 140 3.16 18.07 6.46
CA THR A 140 2.65 17.50 5.21
C THR A 140 2.96 16.00 5.18
N PRO A 141 2.00 15.13 5.50
CA PRO A 141 2.26 13.70 5.68
C PRO A 141 2.50 13.02 4.33
N SER A 142 3.58 12.22 4.24
CA SER A 142 3.85 11.39 3.06
C SER A 142 2.81 10.26 2.92
N PRO A 143 2.74 9.58 1.75
CA PRO A 143 1.92 8.39 1.59
C PRO A 143 2.26 7.29 2.61
N VAL A 144 3.53 7.14 3.00
CA VAL A 144 3.95 6.15 4.01
C VAL A 144 3.40 6.52 5.38
N MET A 145 3.55 7.79 5.80
CA MET A 145 3.03 8.26 7.08
C MET A 145 1.50 8.16 7.15
N GLN A 146 0.80 8.49 6.05
CA GLN A 146 -0.65 8.31 5.97
C GLN A 146 -1.04 6.84 6.08
N ALA A 147 -0.32 5.94 5.43
CA ALA A 147 -0.56 4.51 5.52
C ALA A 147 -0.35 3.98 6.95
N MET A 148 0.72 4.43 7.64
CA MET A 148 0.95 4.09 9.06
C MET A 148 -0.19 4.56 9.95
N ARG A 149 -0.62 5.83 9.82
CA ARG A 149 -1.74 6.40 10.58
C ARG A 149 -3.09 5.72 10.32
N GLN A 150 -3.23 5.01 9.20
CA GLN A 150 -4.50 4.41 8.76
C GLN A 150 -4.50 2.88 8.78
N GLY A 151 -3.38 2.24 9.14
CA GLY A 151 -3.22 0.79 9.08
C GLY A 151 -3.36 0.23 7.66
N ARG A 152 -2.76 0.92 6.67
CA ARG A 152 -2.85 0.56 5.24
C ARG A 152 -1.50 0.16 4.67
N ILE A 153 -1.52 -0.54 3.54
CA ILE A 153 -0.31 -0.87 2.79
C ILE A 153 0.19 0.39 2.07
N ALA A 154 1.42 0.80 2.40
CA ALA A 154 2.20 1.71 1.56
C ALA A 154 2.98 0.93 0.51
N ARG A 155 3.08 1.50 -0.70
CA ARG A 155 3.82 0.95 -1.83
C ARG A 155 4.99 1.87 -2.15
N VAL A 156 6.18 1.30 -2.31
CA VAL A 156 7.37 2.01 -2.81
C VAL A 156 7.80 1.34 -4.10
N GLU A 157 7.60 2.01 -5.23
CA GLU A 157 7.96 1.50 -6.56
C GLU A 157 9.34 2.05 -6.95
N GLU A 158 10.07 1.32 -7.81
CA GLU A 158 11.41 1.72 -8.27
C GLU A 158 12.39 2.06 -7.13
N LEU A 159 12.38 1.26 -6.04
CA LEU A 159 13.25 1.44 -4.87
C LEU A 159 14.73 1.59 -5.25
N THR A 160 15.18 0.87 -6.28
CA THR A 160 16.56 0.92 -6.80
C THR A 160 16.95 2.28 -7.40
N ARG A 161 15.98 3.16 -7.67
CA ARG A 161 16.22 4.53 -8.16
C ARG A 161 16.31 5.55 -7.03
N ILE A 162 16.02 5.17 -5.79
CA ILE A 162 16.09 6.08 -4.63
C ILE A 162 17.55 6.14 -4.15
N PRO A 163 18.11 7.34 -3.88
CA PRO A 163 19.43 7.48 -3.26
C PRO A 163 19.55 6.68 -1.96
N SER A 164 20.71 6.09 -1.67
CA SER A 164 20.88 5.19 -0.52
C SER A 164 20.64 5.88 0.82
N ASP A 165 21.09 7.12 0.97
CA ASP A 165 20.85 7.97 2.13
C ASP A 165 19.35 8.23 2.37
N VAL A 166 18.57 8.36 1.29
CA VAL A 166 17.11 8.50 1.38
C VAL A 166 16.44 7.15 1.73
N GLN A 167 16.99 6.02 1.28
CA GLN A 167 16.47 4.70 1.65
C GLN A 167 16.64 4.40 3.15
N ASP A 168 17.64 4.97 3.80
CA ASP A 168 17.89 4.77 5.25
C ASP A 168 16.70 5.22 6.12
N ALA A 169 15.89 6.17 5.64
CA ALA A 169 14.66 6.57 6.32
C ALA A 169 13.63 5.45 6.46
N LEU A 170 13.71 4.40 5.64
CA LEU A 170 12.85 3.23 5.76
C LEU A 170 13.28 2.29 6.88
N ILE A 171 14.52 2.38 7.39
CA ILE A 171 15.04 1.42 8.39
C ILE A 171 14.13 1.39 9.62
N THR A 172 13.91 2.54 10.26
CA THR A 172 13.07 2.65 11.47
C THR A 172 11.61 2.30 11.18
N VAL A 173 11.08 2.72 10.02
CA VAL A 173 9.72 2.41 9.61
C VAL A 173 9.52 0.90 9.43
N LEU A 174 10.53 0.20 8.91
CA LEU A 174 10.46 -1.23 8.62
C LEU A 174 10.73 -2.10 9.86
N SER A 175 11.68 -1.71 10.71
CA SER A 175 12.08 -2.47 11.91
C SER A 175 11.18 -2.20 13.11
N GLU A 176 10.99 -0.93 13.48
CA GLU A 176 10.28 -0.52 14.69
C GLU A 176 8.81 -0.19 14.44
N LYS A 177 8.42 -0.04 13.16
CA LYS A 177 7.07 0.43 12.78
C LYS A 177 6.75 1.84 13.31
N THR A 178 7.79 2.65 13.52
CA THR A 178 7.68 4.03 14.00
C THR A 178 8.27 5.03 13.00
N LEU A 179 7.72 6.23 13.02
CA LEU A 179 8.18 7.38 12.24
C LEU A 179 8.32 8.58 13.20
N PRO A 180 9.53 8.85 13.70
CA PRO A 180 9.78 9.98 14.59
C PRO A 180 9.53 11.32 13.90
N ILE A 181 8.98 12.28 14.65
CA ILE A 181 8.80 13.68 14.27
C ILE A 181 9.52 14.54 15.32
N PRO A 182 10.86 14.66 15.23
CA PRO A 182 11.67 15.29 16.27
C PRO A 182 11.29 16.74 16.53
N GLU A 183 10.87 17.48 15.50
CA GLU A 183 10.48 18.89 15.62
C GLU A 183 9.25 19.10 16.50
N LEU A 184 8.48 18.04 16.77
CA LEU A 184 7.27 18.06 17.59
C LEU A 184 7.37 17.19 18.85
N ASP A 185 8.57 16.66 19.16
CA ASP A 185 8.80 15.72 20.28
C ASP A 185 7.80 14.54 20.30
N THR A 186 7.43 14.03 19.12
CA THR A 186 6.44 12.97 18.95
C THR A 186 6.84 11.96 17.88
N GLU A 187 6.02 10.94 17.68
CA GLU A 187 6.18 9.95 16.63
C GLU A 187 4.82 9.46 16.11
N VAL A 188 4.83 8.88 14.91
CA VAL A 188 3.73 8.07 14.40
C VAL A 188 4.09 6.60 14.52
N GLN A 189 3.26 5.83 15.20
CA GLN A 189 3.32 4.36 15.19
C GLN A 189 2.33 3.81 14.15
N ALA A 190 2.72 2.76 13.43
CA ALA A 190 1.83 2.10 12.49
C ALA A 190 0.69 1.36 13.22
N LEU A 191 -0.54 1.53 12.72
CA LEU A 191 -1.74 0.85 13.23
C LEU A 191 -1.93 -0.56 12.68
#